data_AF-A0A954BSX3-F1
#
_entry.id   AF-A0A954BSX3-F1
#
_cell.length_a   1.000
_cell.length_b   1.000
_cell.length_c   1.000
_cell.angle_alpha   90.00
_cell.angle_beta   90.00
_cell.angle_gamma   90.00
#
_symmetry.space_group_name_H-M   'P 1'
#
loop_
_entity.id
_entity.type
_entity.pdbx_description
1 polymer ?
#
loop_
_entity_poly.entity_id
_entity_poly.type
_entity_poly.pdbx_seq_one_letter_code
_entity_poly.pdbx_strand_id
1 'polypeptide(L)'
;MYKLAAICAVVALLACGCATEHPAQTVEMEPLPGFDVEYQGEVGDGTAVTGDMPEYTQPEDQPDWMYTMEVRFVRCSHDDAVALFGERINTVGAWSMDSGALETGKDNGLTLVSAPRLSVFEKQTGTISILNQIAYIKSFQISSEGSTRVADPVVDTLAEGLVLGLRVQQADAGSMKLEIDVTQSSVMRPIESQDVQVFGAPMTIQVPVMYTQRLKAQGEVSEDRTLVLTGMIESGDQVSVVLINGKRTKVDYEPEQPKDK
;
A
#
# COMPACT_ATOMS: atom_id res chain seq x y z
N MET A 1 70.63 -1.00 -41.05
CA MET A 1 69.70 0.04 -41.54
C MET A 1 68.31 -0.28 -41.01
N TYR A 2 67.73 0.70 -40.30
CA TYR A 2 66.37 0.85 -39.76
C TYR A 2 65.82 -0.09 -38.65
N LYS A 3 65.35 0.59 -37.59
CA LYS A 3 64.71 0.19 -36.34
C LYS A 3 63.16 0.12 -36.46
N LEU A 4 62.51 -0.30 -35.36
CA LEU A 4 61.09 -0.21 -34.94
C LEU A 4 60.19 -1.38 -35.37
N ALA A 5 59.18 -1.84 -34.61
CA ALA A 5 58.74 -1.75 -33.21
C ALA A 5 57.42 -2.56 -33.07
N ALA A 6 56.95 -2.75 -31.83
CA ALA A 6 55.59 -3.13 -31.36
C ALA A 6 55.25 -4.64 -31.40
N ILE A 7 55.15 -5.37 -30.27
CA ILE A 7 54.26 -5.26 -29.09
C ILE A 7 52.77 -5.33 -29.47
N CYS A 8 52.14 -6.49 -29.23
CA CYS A 8 50.72 -6.62 -28.90
C CYS A 8 50.47 -7.94 -28.15
N ALA A 9 50.67 -7.91 -26.83
CA ALA A 9 50.02 -8.84 -25.92
C ALA A 9 48.67 -8.22 -25.53
N VAL A 10 47.58 -8.73 -26.08
CA VAL A 10 46.22 -8.37 -25.64
C VAL A 10 45.70 -9.52 -24.80
N VAL A 11 45.82 -9.30 -23.49
CA VAL A 11 45.22 -10.06 -22.41
C VAL A 11 43.71 -10.02 -22.56
N ALA A 12 43.07 -11.19 -22.48
CA ALA A 12 41.63 -11.33 -22.34
C ALA A 12 41.17 -10.66 -21.03
N LEU A 13 40.61 -9.47 -21.15
CA LEU A 13 39.91 -8.79 -20.07
C LEU A 13 38.52 -9.42 -19.93
N LEU A 14 38.39 -10.21 -18.86
CA LEU A 14 37.13 -10.57 -18.21
C LEU A 14 36.27 -9.31 -18.07
N ALA A 15 35.16 -9.26 -18.80
CA ALA A 15 34.03 -8.42 -18.44
C ALA A 15 33.30 -9.07 -17.25
N CYS A 16 33.93 -9.06 -16.08
CA CYS A 16 33.18 -9.12 -14.82
C CYS A 16 32.50 -7.77 -14.68
N GLY A 17 31.27 -7.67 -15.15
CA GLY A 17 30.38 -6.60 -14.70
C GLY A 17 30.31 -6.70 -13.18
N CYS A 18 30.87 -5.70 -12.48
CA CYS A 18 30.62 -5.51 -11.08
C CYS A 18 29.12 -5.17 -10.94
N ALA A 19 28.28 -6.19 -10.83
CA ALA A 19 27.10 -6.05 -10.01
C ALA A 19 27.66 -5.81 -8.60
N THR A 20 27.63 -4.57 -8.15
CA THR A 20 27.77 -4.25 -6.74
C THR A 20 26.60 -4.93 -6.05
N GLU A 21 26.83 -6.17 -5.62
CA GLU A 21 26.04 -6.81 -4.58
C GLU A 21 26.19 -5.94 -3.34
N HIS A 22 25.31 -4.96 -3.18
CA HIS A 22 25.08 -4.44 -1.85
C HIS A 22 24.49 -5.60 -1.07
N PRO A 23 25.18 -6.11 -0.02
CA PRO A 23 24.56 -7.12 0.83
C PRO A 23 23.27 -6.49 1.33
N ALA A 24 22.13 -7.07 0.95
CA ALA A 24 20.84 -6.64 1.41
C ALA A 24 20.92 -6.57 2.94
N GLN A 25 20.83 -5.36 3.49
CA GLN A 25 20.92 -5.17 4.91
C GLN A 25 19.66 -5.78 5.50
N THR A 26 19.78 -6.99 6.04
CA THR A 26 18.66 -7.63 6.74
C THR A 26 18.26 -6.73 7.91
N VAL A 27 16.99 -6.36 7.94
CA VAL A 27 16.44 -5.53 8.99
C VAL A 27 16.03 -6.44 10.13
N GLU A 28 16.56 -6.15 11.32
CA GLU A 28 16.13 -6.84 12.53
C GLU A 28 14.69 -6.42 12.86
N MET A 29 13.80 -7.41 12.93
CA MET A 29 12.41 -7.21 13.32
C MET A 29 12.09 -8.04 14.55
N GLU A 30 11.36 -7.45 15.46
CA GLU A 30 10.91 -8.10 16.68
C GLU A 30 9.38 -8.27 16.63
N PRO A 31 8.85 -9.45 16.98
CA PRO A 31 7.41 -9.64 17.06
C PRO A 31 6.83 -8.70 18.12
N LEU A 32 5.62 -8.18 17.88
CA LEU A 32 4.84 -7.45 18.89
C LEU A 32 3.79 -8.41 19.48
N PRO A 33 4.09 -9.13 20.58
CA PRO A 33 3.21 -10.17 21.11
C PRO A 33 1.86 -9.64 21.65
N GLY A 34 1.73 -8.33 21.88
CA GLY A 34 0.48 -7.68 22.27
C GLY A 34 -0.26 -7.03 21.11
N PHE A 35 0.10 -7.36 19.87
CA PHE A 35 -0.53 -6.83 18.66
C PHE A 35 -1.43 -7.90 18.05
N ASP A 36 -2.74 -7.68 18.17
CA ASP A 36 -3.75 -8.55 17.57
C ASP A 36 -3.83 -8.23 16.07
N VAL A 37 -3.80 -9.27 15.22
CA VAL A 37 -3.94 -9.10 13.77
C VAL A 37 -4.98 -10.08 13.22
N GLU A 38 -5.94 -9.52 12.49
CA GLU A 38 -6.95 -10.25 11.74
C GLU A 38 -6.76 -9.98 10.25
N TYR A 39 -6.88 -11.03 9.44
CA TYR A 39 -6.75 -10.94 7.99
C TYR A 39 -7.91 -11.64 7.30
N GLN A 40 -8.45 -10.98 6.29
CA GLN A 40 -9.49 -11.50 5.42
C GLN A 40 -9.10 -11.25 3.96
N GLY A 41 -9.23 -12.28 3.12
CA GLY A 41 -9.09 -12.16 1.68
C GLY A 41 -10.39 -12.58 0.99
N GLU A 42 -10.78 -11.85 -0.05
CA GLU A 42 -11.98 -12.11 -0.84
C GLU A 42 -11.69 -11.92 -2.33
N VAL A 43 -12.35 -12.72 -3.16
CA VAL A 43 -12.40 -12.53 -4.61
C VAL A 43 -13.84 -12.14 -4.96
N GLY A 44 -14.02 -11.01 -5.62
CA GLY A 44 -15.35 -10.46 -5.91
C GLY A 44 -15.37 -9.48 -7.10
N ASP A 45 -16.44 -8.71 -7.20
CA ASP A 45 -16.68 -7.75 -8.29
C ASP A 45 -16.15 -6.34 -8.01
N GLY A 46 -15.54 -6.12 -6.84
CA GLY A 46 -14.96 -4.84 -6.44
C GLY A 46 -15.85 -3.92 -5.59
N THR A 47 -17.06 -4.35 -5.24
CA THR A 47 -17.98 -3.56 -4.39
C THR A 47 -17.45 -3.29 -2.97
N ALA A 48 -16.51 -4.09 -2.47
CA ALA A 48 -15.97 -4.00 -1.11
C ALA A 48 -15.12 -2.74 -0.84
N VAL A 49 -14.40 -2.21 -1.84
CA VAL A 49 -13.41 -1.13 -1.63
C VAL A 49 -14.06 0.19 -1.20
N THR A 50 -15.25 0.47 -1.71
CA THR A 50 -15.98 1.72 -1.45
C THR A 50 -16.88 1.66 -0.22
N GLY A 51 -17.25 0.46 0.25
CA GLY A 51 -18.16 0.28 1.38
C GLY A 51 -17.48 0.32 2.75
N ASP A 52 -16.17 0.07 2.80
CA ASP A 52 -15.40 -0.15 4.02
C ASP A 52 -14.56 1.06 4.46
N MET A 53 -14.86 2.27 3.96
CA MET A 53 -14.15 3.46 4.45
C MET A 53 -14.41 3.63 5.96
N PRO A 54 -13.35 3.75 6.79
CA PRO A 54 -13.49 3.98 8.21
C PRO A 54 -14.32 5.23 8.48
N GLU A 55 -15.30 5.13 9.36
CA GLU A 55 -16.15 6.27 9.72
C GLU A 55 -15.31 7.39 10.36
N TYR A 56 -15.57 8.62 9.91
CA TYR A 56 -14.99 9.80 10.53
C TYR A 56 -15.46 9.89 11.99
N THR A 57 -14.49 10.00 12.90
CA THR A 57 -14.77 10.26 14.32
C THR A 57 -14.49 11.73 14.60
N GLN A 58 -15.38 12.41 15.31
CA GLN A 58 -15.12 13.78 15.75
C GLN A 58 -14.02 13.78 16.83
N PRO A 59 -13.08 14.73 16.80
CA PRO A 59 -12.14 14.91 17.90
C PRO A 59 -12.89 15.36 19.17
N GLU A 60 -12.29 15.14 20.33
CA GLU A 60 -12.78 15.72 21.59
C GLU A 60 -12.73 17.26 21.54
N ASP A 61 -13.45 17.95 22.42
CA ASP A 61 -13.55 19.43 22.37
C ASP A 61 -12.19 20.14 22.58
N GLN A 62 -11.24 19.50 23.30
CA GLN A 62 -9.88 19.98 23.57
C GLN A 62 -8.87 18.82 23.69
N PRO A 63 -8.43 18.21 22.58
CA PRO A 63 -7.46 17.10 22.59
C PRO A 63 -6.08 17.53 23.10
N ASP A 64 -5.58 16.88 24.14
CA ASP A 64 -4.24 17.16 24.70
C ASP A 64 -3.10 16.84 23.71
N TRP A 65 -3.32 15.87 22.81
CA TRP A 65 -2.31 15.33 21.90
C TRP A 65 -2.78 15.29 20.45
N MET A 66 -1.83 15.61 19.57
CA MET A 66 -1.91 15.37 18.14
C MET A 66 -0.82 14.37 17.75
N TYR A 67 -1.20 13.37 16.97
CA TYR A 67 -0.30 12.33 16.46
C TYR A 67 -0.03 12.60 14.98
N THR A 68 1.24 12.72 14.62
CA THR A 68 1.67 12.74 13.21
C THR A 68 2.18 11.37 12.83
N MET A 69 1.49 10.75 11.88
CA MET A 69 1.70 9.38 11.44
C MET A 69 2.20 9.42 10.01
N GLU A 70 3.37 8.84 9.76
CA GLU A 70 3.86 8.55 8.42
C GLU A 70 3.61 7.08 8.14
N VAL A 71 2.97 6.81 7.02
CA VAL A 71 2.65 5.45 6.58
C VAL A 71 3.36 5.23 5.26
N ARG A 72 4.22 4.22 5.18
CA ARG A 72 4.92 3.85 3.96
C ARG A 72 4.39 2.53 3.45
N PHE A 73 3.91 2.55 2.21
CA PHE A 73 3.51 1.36 1.48
C PHE A 73 4.68 0.94 0.60
N VAL A 74 5.25 -0.22 0.90
CA VAL A 74 6.42 -0.75 0.21
C VAL A 74 6.02 -2.01 -0.53
N ARG A 75 6.40 -2.08 -1.80
CA ARG A 75 6.21 -3.23 -2.67
C ARG A 75 7.56 -3.80 -3.08
N CYS A 76 7.69 -5.11 -3.07
CA CYS A 76 8.91 -5.79 -3.49
C CYS A 76 8.60 -7.19 -4.01
N SER A 77 9.59 -7.82 -4.66
CA SER A 77 9.50 -9.25 -4.95
C SER A 77 9.53 -10.05 -3.64
N HIS A 78 8.99 -11.26 -3.66
CA HIS A 78 9.02 -12.14 -2.51
C HIS A 78 10.46 -12.40 -2.03
N ASP A 79 11.37 -12.69 -2.97
CA ASP A 79 12.78 -12.95 -2.68
C ASP A 79 13.48 -11.74 -2.01
N ASP A 80 13.26 -10.53 -2.52
CA ASP A 80 13.79 -9.30 -1.90
C ASP A 80 13.22 -9.09 -0.50
N ALA A 81 11.93 -9.40 -0.32
CA ALA A 81 11.28 -9.28 0.98
C ALA A 81 11.83 -10.29 1.99
N VAL A 82 12.09 -11.53 1.59
CA VAL A 82 12.73 -12.55 2.44
C VAL A 82 14.17 -12.13 2.77
N ALA A 83 14.92 -11.58 1.83
CA ALA A 83 16.29 -11.11 2.08
C ALA A 83 16.34 -9.97 3.13
N LEU A 84 15.34 -9.08 3.12
CA LEU A 84 15.29 -7.91 3.99
C LEU A 84 14.60 -8.17 5.33
N PHE A 85 13.43 -8.81 5.32
CA PHE A 85 12.57 -9.00 6.49
C PHE A 85 12.63 -10.42 7.06
N GLY A 86 13.31 -11.35 6.35
CA GLY A 86 13.35 -12.77 6.67
C GLY A 86 12.06 -13.50 6.30
N GLU A 87 11.98 -14.77 6.70
CA GLU A 87 10.81 -15.64 6.51
C GLU A 87 9.50 -15.11 7.12
N ARG A 88 9.57 -14.07 7.96
CA ARG A 88 8.40 -13.48 8.61
C ARG A 88 7.43 -12.83 7.61
N ILE A 89 7.92 -12.47 6.42
CA ILE A 89 7.06 -11.95 5.35
C ILE A 89 5.99 -12.97 4.90
N ASN A 90 6.23 -14.25 5.16
CA ASN A 90 5.34 -15.36 4.81
C ASN A 90 4.20 -15.55 5.81
N THR A 91 4.15 -14.70 6.84
CA THR A 91 3.14 -14.76 7.89
C THR A 91 2.39 -13.44 7.96
N VAL A 92 1.09 -13.51 8.21
CA VAL A 92 0.31 -12.32 8.54
C VAL A 92 0.67 -11.87 9.94
N GLY A 93 1.08 -10.61 10.09
CA GLY A 93 1.00 -9.92 11.37
C GLY A 93 1.88 -8.68 11.50
N ALA A 94 2.07 -8.24 12.75
CA ALA A 94 2.57 -6.94 13.16
C ALA A 94 3.88 -7.00 13.95
N TRP A 95 4.99 -6.61 13.33
CA TRP A 95 6.33 -6.62 13.94
C TRP A 95 6.80 -5.19 14.20
N SER A 96 7.93 -5.02 14.87
CA SER A 96 8.57 -3.72 15.04
C SER A 96 10.03 -3.75 14.60
N MET A 97 10.53 -2.60 14.16
CA MET A 97 11.93 -2.37 13.86
C MET A 97 12.34 -0.96 14.30
N ASP A 98 13.65 -0.68 14.38
CA ASP A 98 14.13 0.66 14.71
C ASP A 98 13.72 1.67 13.65
N SER A 99 13.28 2.85 14.10
CA SER A 99 12.93 3.94 13.18
C SER A 99 14.18 4.40 12.42
N GLY A 100 14.15 4.23 11.10
CA GLY A 100 15.29 4.54 10.22
C GLY A 100 16.13 3.33 9.82
N ALA A 101 15.84 2.12 10.32
CA ALA A 101 16.53 0.90 9.91
C ALA A 101 16.31 0.54 8.42
N LEU A 102 15.24 1.07 7.82
CA LEU A 102 14.91 0.84 6.42
C LEU A 102 14.93 2.14 5.61
N GLU A 103 15.95 2.24 4.75
CA GLU A 103 15.97 3.19 3.64
C GLU A 103 15.24 2.58 2.43
N THR A 104 14.13 3.21 2.02
CA THR A 104 13.37 2.81 0.84
C THR A 104 13.97 3.48 -0.40
N GLY A 105 14.57 2.69 -1.29
CA GLY A 105 15.23 3.18 -2.50
C GLY A 105 15.51 2.06 -3.51
N LYS A 106 15.84 2.45 -4.75
CA LYS A 106 16.05 1.52 -5.88
C LYS A 106 17.17 0.49 -5.65
N ASP A 107 18.07 0.75 -4.72
CA ASP A 107 19.27 -0.07 -4.51
C ASP A 107 19.00 -1.30 -3.61
N ASN A 108 17.82 -1.37 -2.99
CA ASN A 108 17.47 -2.43 -2.01
C ASN A 108 16.35 -3.36 -2.50
N GLY A 109 15.96 -3.34 -3.79
CA GLY A 109 14.84 -4.15 -4.32
C GLY A 109 13.45 -3.69 -3.86
N LEU A 110 13.38 -2.68 -2.99
CA LEU A 110 12.15 -2.09 -2.48
C LEU A 110 11.64 -0.96 -3.38
N THR A 111 10.37 -1.04 -3.74
CA THR A 111 9.65 0.04 -4.40
C THR A 111 8.74 0.73 -3.39
N LEU A 112 9.08 1.97 -3.02
CA LEU A 112 8.14 2.81 -2.26
C LEU A 112 6.97 3.18 -3.17
N VAL A 113 5.78 2.67 -2.85
CA VAL A 113 4.55 2.99 -3.57
C VAL A 113 4.04 4.35 -3.15
N SER A 114 4.01 4.61 -1.84
CA SER A 114 3.59 5.90 -1.28
C SER A 114 4.04 6.06 0.17
N ALA A 115 4.20 7.32 0.62
CA ALA A 115 4.57 7.68 1.99
C ALA A 115 3.70 8.82 2.56
N PRO A 116 2.36 8.66 2.61
CA PRO A 116 1.48 9.69 3.13
C PRO A 116 1.75 9.99 4.61
N ARG A 117 1.60 11.26 4.96
CA ARG A 117 1.60 11.74 6.34
C ARG A 117 0.21 12.22 6.71
N LEU A 118 -0.24 11.82 7.89
CA LEU A 118 -1.54 12.12 8.44
C LEU A 118 -1.36 12.63 9.86
N SER A 119 -1.96 13.77 10.19
CA SER A 119 -2.04 14.27 11.55
C SER A 119 -3.47 14.07 12.07
N VAL A 120 -3.62 13.37 13.19
CA VAL A 120 -4.90 13.11 13.85
C VAL A 120 -4.83 13.53 15.30
N PHE A 121 -5.94 14.01 15.84
CA PHE A 121 -6.07 14.15 17.28
C PHE A 121 -6.22 12.78 17.94
N GLU A 122 -5.92 12.73 19.23
CA GLU A 122 -6.17 11.54 20.04
C GLU A 122 -7.61 11.01 19.85
N LYS A 123 -7.75 9.69 19.67
CA LYS A 123 -9.00 8.95 19.44
C LYS A 123 -9.76 9.35 18.18
N GLN A 124 -9.22 10.23 17.34
CA GLN A 124 -9.77 10.54 16.03
C GLN A 124 -9.34 9.48 15.02
N THR A 125 -10.28 9.01 14.20
CA THR A 125 -9.96 8.19 13.03
C THR A 125 -9.54 9.09 11.88
N GLY A 126 -8.36 8.85 11.33
CA GLY A 126 -7.95 9.42 10.06
C GLY A 126 -7.86 8.34 8.98
N THR A 127 -8.17 8.76 7.75
CA THR A 127 -8.27 7.86 6.61
C THR A 127 -7.34 8.33 5.49
N ILE A 128 -6.59 7.39 4.91
CA ILE A 128 -5.80 7.59 3.71
C ILE A 128 -6.37 6.69 2.62
N SER A 129 -6.52 7.21 1.41
CA SER A 129 -6.96 6.44 0.25
C SER A 129 -6.09 6.76 -0.95
N ILE A 130 -5.49 5.73 -1.55
CA ILE A 130 -4.68 5.81 -2.76
C ILE A 130 -5.34 4.89 -3.77
N LEU A 131 -6.16 5.47 -4.65
CA LEU A 131 -7.03 4.72 -5.55
C LEU A 131 -6.71 5.03 -7.01
N ASN A 132 -6.74 4.00 -7.83
CA ASN A 132 -6.71 4.06 -9.28
C ASN A 132 -8.08 3.62 -9.82
N GLN A 133 -8.63 4.36 -10.78
CA GLN A 133 -9.89 4.02 -11.42
C GLN A 133 -9.64 3.39 -12.79
N ILE A 134 -10.29 2.26 -13.05
CA ILE A 134 -10.18 1.54 -14.32
C ILE A 134 -11.55 1.47 -14.97
N ALA A 135 -11.62 2.01 -16.18
CA ALA A 135 -12.80 1.91 -17.02
C ALA A 135 -12.82 0.57 -17.76
N TYR A 136 -14.00 -0.03 -17.89
CA TYR A 136 -14.21 -1.25 -18.67
C TYR A 136 -15.57 -1.23 -19.38
N ILE A 137 -15.69 -1.94 -20.49
CA ILE A 137 -16.96 -2.07 -21.23
C ILE A 137 -17.82 -3.12 -20.52
N LYS A 138 -18.78 -2.67 -19.73
CA LYS A 138 -19.66 -3.56 -18.95
C LYS A 138 -20.73 -4.21 -19.80
N SER A 139 -21.36 -3.43 -20.68
CA SER A 139 -22.48 -3.89 -21.50
C SER A 139 -22.69 -2.95 -22.69
N PHE A 140 -23.78 -3.16 -23.43
CA PHE A 140 -24.21 -2.27 -24.51
C PHE A 140 -25.67 -1.87 -24.28
N GLN A 141 -25.97 -0.58 -24.45
CA GLN A 141 -27.32 -0.06 -24.51
C GLN A 141 -27.77 -0.04 -25.97
N ILE A 142 -28.96 -0.60 -26.22
CA ILE A 142 -29.50 -0.67 -27.58
C ILE A 142 -30.57 0.39 -27.75
N SER A 143 -30.41 1.23 -28.77
CA SER A 143 -31.44 2.14 -29.25
C SER A 143 -31.86 1.77 -30.68
N SER A 144 -33.09 2.12 -31.04
CA SER A 144 -33.64 1.83 -32.38
C SER A 144 -34.43 3.02 -32.89
N GLU A 145 -34.08 3.47 -34.09
CA GLU A 145 -34.78 4.53 -34.81
C GLU A 145 -35.05 4.05 -36.24
N GLY A 146 -36.32 3.74 -36.53
CA GLY A 146 -36.72 3.11 -37.79
C GLY A 146 -36.11 1.71 -37.97
N SER A 147 -35.38 1.51 -39.06
CA SER A 147 -34.66 0.26 -39.37
C SER A 147 -33.21 0.25 -38.86
N THR A 148 -32.74 1.35 -38.28
CA THR A 148 -31.37 1.46 -37.77
C THR A 148 -31.33 1.04 -36.31
N ARG A 149 -30.36 0.18 -35.98
CA ARG A 149 -30.06 -0.22 -34.60
C ARG A 149 -28.68 0.30 -34.26
N VAL A 150 -28.58 0.95 -33.11
CA VAL A 150 -27.31 1.42 -32.55
C VAL A 150 -27.10 0.70 -31.22
N ALA A 151 -25.89 0.20 -31.01
CA ALA A 151 -25.48 -0.45 -29.77
C ALA A 151 -24.33 0.39 -29.19
N ASP A 152 -24.66 1.17 -28.17
CA ASP A 152 -23.74 2.09 -27.52
C ASP A 152 -23.08 1.38 -26.33
N PRO A 153 -21.74 1.39 -26.22
CA PRO A 153 -21.05 0.75 -25.09
C PRO A 153 -21.38 1.47 -23.79
N VAL A 154 -21.77 0.71 -22.77
CA VAL A 154 -21.90 1.15 -21.40
C VAL A 154 -20.57 0.90 -20.71
N VAL A 155 -19.87 1.98 -20.40
CA VAL A 155 -18.61 1.96 -19.65
C VAL A 155 -18.93 2.07 -18.16
N ASP A 156 -18.32 1.22 -17.35
CA ASP A 156 -18.34 1.30 -15.90
C ASP A 156 -16.92 1.42 -15.37
N THR A 157 -16.78 1.78 -14.09
CA THR A 157 -15.47 1.97 -13.45
C THR A 157 -15.36 1.15 -12.17
N LEU A 158 -14.21 0.53 -11.98
CA LEU A 158 -13.81 -0.07 -10.70
C LEU A 158 -12.66 0.71 -10.08
N ALA A 159 -12.58 0.71 -8.75
CA ALA A 159 -11.50 1.33 -8.00
C ALA A 159 -10.58 0.25 -7.43
N GLU A 160 -9.31 0.26 -7.81
CA GLU A 160 -8.26 -0.54 -7.20
C GLU A 160 -7.33 0.36 -6.38
N GLY A 161 -6.60 -0.20 -5.43
CA GLY A 161 -5.62 0.54 -4.64
C GLY A 161 -5.70 0.19 -3.16
N LEU A 162 -5.41 1.16 -2.31
CA LEU A 162 -5.27 0.98 -0.89
C LEU A 162 -6.08 2.01 -0.11
N VAL A 163 -6.76 1.55 0.93
CA VAL A 163 -7.43 2.37 1.94
C VAL A 163 -6.86 2.00 3.30
N LEU A 164 -6.52 2.99 4.10
CA LEU A 164 -6.05 2.82 5.47
C LEU A 164 -6.93 3.65 6.39
N GLY A 165 -7.54 3.01 7.37
CA GLY A 165 -8.03 3.61 8.59
C GLY A 165 -7.00 3.52 9.70
N LEU A 166 -6.81 4.61 10.42
CA LEU A 166 -5.95 4.66 11.57
C LEU A 166 -6.60 5.47 12.68
N ARG A 167 -6.62 4.90 13.89
CA ARG A 167 -6.95 5.60 15.12
C ARG A 167 -5.81 5.42 16.11
N VAL A 168 -5.48 6.49 16.82
CA VAL A 168 -4.34 6.53 17.74
C VAL A 168 -4.81 7.03 19.10
N GLN A 169 -4.32 6.40 20.16
CA GLN A 169 -4.54 6.85 21.54
C GLN A 169 -3.25 6.75 22.34
N GLN A 170 -3.17 7.59 23.38
CA GLN A 170 -2.05 7.54 24.30
C GLN A 170 -2.03 6.20 25.04
N ALA A 171 -0.86 5.61 25.17
CA ALA A 171 -0.60 4.46 26.03
C ALA A 171 0.38 4.86 27.15
N ASP A 172 1.24 3.93 27.58
CA ASP A 172 2.30 4.20 28.55
C ASP A 172 3.30 5.26 28.04
N ALA A 173 4.20 5.71 28.92
CA ALA A 173 5.13 6.80 28.62
C ALA A 173 6.05 6.46 27.43
N GLY A 174 5.77 7.06 26.27
CA GLY A 174 6.57 6.89 25.05
C GLY A 174 6.02 5.84 24.08
N SER A 175 4.87 5.23 24.39
CA SER A 175 4.13 4.37 23.48
C SER A 175 2.79 4.98 23.07
N MET A 176 2.29 4.49 21.95
CA MET A 176 0.98 4.80 21.42
C MET A 176 0.26 3.50 21.09
N LYS A 177 -1.03 3.46 21.41
CA LYS A 177 -1.90 2.36 21.00
C LYS A 177 -2.54 2.70 19.66
N LEU A 178 -2.36 1.81 18.69
CA LEU A 178 -2.84 1.94 17.33
C LEU A 178 -3.98 0.97 17.09
N GLU A 179 -4.99 1.45 16.36
CA GLU A 179 -6.03 0.63 15.73
C GLU A 179 -5.98 0.92 14.23
N ILE A 180 -5.68 -0.11 13.45
CA ILE A 180 -5.37 -0.03 12.03
C ILE A 180 -6.33 -0.93 11.25
N ASP A 181 -6.83 -0.41 10.15
CA ASP A 181 -7.63 -1.15 9.18
C ASP A 181 -7.11 -0.85 7.77
N VAL A 182 -6.36 -1.80 7.20
CA VAL A 182 -5.79 -1.67 5.85
C VAL A 182 -6.61 -2.53 4.90
N THR A 183 -7.17 -1.92 3.85
CA THR A 183 -7.80 -2.63 2.75
C THR A 183 -6.98 -2.41 1.49
N GLN A 184 -6.51 -3.48 0.87
CA GLN A 184 -5.86 -3.47 -0.44
C GLN A 184 -6.73 -4.21 -1.44
N SER A 185 -6.96 -3.61 -2.60
CA SER A 185 -7.77 -4.19 -3.66
C SER A 185 -7.07 -4.06 -5.00
N SER A 186 -7.03 -5.14 -5.76
CA SER A 186 -6.35 -5.21 -7.05
C SER A 186 -7.24 -5.89 -8.08
N VAL A 187 -7.28 -5.36 -9.31
CA VAL A 187 -7.95 -6.06 -10.40
C VAL A 187 -7.08 -7.22 -10.89
N MET A 188 -7.70 -8.36 -11.16
CA MET A 188 -7.03 -9.46 -11.86
C MET A 188 -6.77 -9.04 -13.30
N ARG A 189 -5.51 -9.15 -13.74
CA ARG A 189 -5.06 -8.78 -15.08
C ARG A 189 -4.57 -10.00 -15.87
N PRO A 190 -4.85 -10.08 -17.19
CA PRO A 190 -5.70 -9.16 -17.96
C PRO A 190 -7.19 -9.27 -17.56
N ILE A 191 -7.94 -8.17 -17.73
CA ILE A 191 -9.40 -8.20 -17.51
C ILE A 191 -10.02 -9.12 -18.57
N GLU A 192 -10.77 -10.12 -18.12
CA GLU A 192 -11.37 -11.11 -19.02
C GLU A 192 -12.35 -10.43 -19.98
N SER A 193 -12.25 -10.79 -21.26
CA SER A 193 -13.11 -10.27 -22.32
C SER A 193 -14.02 -11.38 -22.80
N GLN A 194 -15.31 -11.08 -22.91
CA GLN A 194 -16.33 -12.01 -23.38
C GLN A 194 -16.93 -11.49 -24.67
N ASP A 195 -16.88 -12.32 -25.72
CA ASP A 195 -17.56 -12.03 -26.97
C ASP A 195 -19.06 -12.27 -26.82
N VAL A 196 -19.83 -11.27 -27.23
CA VAL A 196 -21.29 -11.27 -27.22
C VAL A 196 -21.81 -10.97 -28.62
N GLN A 197 -22.93 -11.59 -28.97
CA GLN A 197 -23.59 -11.34 -30.26
C GLN A 197 -24.72 -10.35 -30.05
N VAL A 198 -24.58 -9.15 -30.62
CA VAL A 198 -25.60 -8.11 -30.60
C VAL A 198 -26.10 -7.94 -32.02
N PHE A 199 -27.30 -8.47 -32.30
CA PHE A 199 -27.92 -8.46 -33.64
C PHE A 199 -27.06 -9.09 -34.75
N GLY A 200 -26.30 -10.13 -34.44
CA GLY A 200 -25.44 -10.82 -35.40
C GLY A 200 -24.10 -10.11 -35.67
N ALA A 201 -23.83 -8.98 -35.00
CA ALA A 201 -22.52 -8.38 -34.95
C ALA A 201 -21.77 -8.86 -33.69
N PRO A 202 -20.51 -9.30 -33.82
CA PRO A 202 -19.68 -9.60 -32.67
C PRO A 202 -19.31 -8.31 -31.94
N MET A 203 -19.51 -8.31 -30.63
CA MET A 203 -19.11 -7.25 -29.72
C MET A 203 -18.37 -7.88 -28.53
N THR A 204 -17.68 -7.07 -27.74
CA THR A 204 -16.90 -7.54 -26.59
C THR A 204 -17.30 -6.76 -25.35
N ILE A 205 -17.59 -7.48 -24.28
CA ILE A 205 -17.72 -6.93 -22.92
C ILE A 205 -16.54 -7.40 -22.08
N GLN A 206 -16.34 -6.75 -20.95
CA GLN A 206 -15.26 -7.03 -20.00
C GLN A 206 -15.85 -7.42 -18.65
N VAL A 207 -15.31 -8.49 -18.05
CA VAL A 207 -15.75 -9.03 -16.77
C VAL A 207 -14.57 -8.93 -15.78
N PRO A 208 -14.43 -7.80 -15.07
CA PRO A 208 -13.36 -7.65 -14.10
C PRO A 208 -13.61 -8.53 -12.88
N VAL A 209 -12.53 -9.11 -12.36
CA VAL A 209 -12.50 -9.80 -11.07
C VAL A 209 -11.51 -9.06 -10.18
N MET A 210 -11.91 -8.79 -8.94
CA MET A 210 -11.09 -8.10 -7.95
C MET A 210 -10.68 -9.06 -6.84
N TYR A 211 -9.43 -8.95 -6.41
CA TYR A 211 -8.95 -9.53 -5.17
C TYR A 211 -8.84 -8.42 -4.13
N THR A 212 -9.52 -8.59 -3.00
CA THR A 212 -9.53 -7.65 -1.88
C THR A 212 -8.98 -8.33 -0.64
N GLN A 213 -8.09 -7.63 0.06
CA GLN A 213 -7.48 -8.08 1.29
C GLN A 213 -7.70 -7.01 2.34
N ARG A 214 -8.12 -7.42 3.53
CA ARG A 214 -8.30 -6.55 4.68
C ARG A 214 -7.46 -7.08 5.82
N LEU A 215 -6.64 -6.19 6.40
CA LEU A 215 -5.82 -6.46 7.56
C LEU A 215 -6.21 -5.49 8.64
N LYS A 216 -6.78 -6.00 9.74
CA LYS A 216 -7.05 -5.25 10.95
C LYS A 216 -5.97 -5.57 11.96
N ALA A 217 -5.39 -4.53 12.56
CA ALA A 217 -4.33 -4.71 13.52
C ALA A 217 -4.47 -3.72 14.68
N GLN A 218 -4.32 -4.21 15.91
CA GLN A 218 -4.44 -3.40 17.11
C GLN A 218 -3.35 -3.75 18.12
N GLY A 219 -2.69 -2.74 18.68
CA GLY A 219 -1.74 -2.95 19.76
C GLY A 219 -0.92 -1.71 20.06
N GLU A 220 0.10 -1.87 20.90
CA GLU A 220 0.99 -0.79 21.30
C GLU A 220 2.31 -0.81 20.52
N VAL A 221 2.78 0.37 20.15
CA VAL A 221 4.11 0.57 19.56
C VAL A 221 4.76 1.79 20.20
N SER A 222 6.07 1.70 20.43
CA SER A 222 6.87 2.82 20.93
C SER A 222 7.07 3.88 19.86
N GLU A 223 7.13 5.16 20.24
CA GLU A 223 7.31 6.30 19.32
C GLU A 223 8.67 6.29 18.57
N ASP A 224 9.66 5.56 19.09
CA ASP A 224 10.97 5.37 18.45
C ASP A 224 11.03 4.14 17.53
N ARG A 225 9.94 3.37 17.44
CA ARG A 225 9.85 2.15 16.63
C ARG A 225 8.93 2.35 15.43
N THR A 226 9.24 1.64 14.35
CA THR A 226 8.37 1.51 13.18
C THR A 226 7.59 0.21 13.30
N LEU A 227 6.26 0.30 13.29
CA LEU A 227 5.38 -0.85 13.15
C LEU A 227 5.44 -1.36 11.72
N VAL A 228 5.50 -2.68 11.55
CA VAL A 228 5.60 -3.36 10.26
C VAL A 228 4.49 -4.38 10.14
N LEU A 229 3.56 -4.16 9.22
CA LEU A 229 2.49 -5.10 8.90
C LEU A 229 2.87 -5.91 7.67
N THR A 230 2.77 -7.23 7.80
CA THR A 230 3.17 -8.22 6.80
C THR A 230 2.01 -9.16 6.46
N GLY A 231 2.15 -9.91 5.36
CA GLY A 231 1.18 -10.91 4.91
C GLY A 231 0.20 -10.43 3.84
N MET A 232 0.31 -9.19 3.34
CA MET A 232 -0.44 -8.76 2.18
C MET A 232 0.29 -9.14 0.89
N ILE A 233 -0.28 -10.07 0.14
CA ILE A 233 0.21 -10.47 -1.18
C ILE A 233 -0.30 -9.51 -2.27
N GLU A 234 0.41 -9.42 -3.38
CA GLU A 234 -0.03 -8.73 -4.59
C GLU A 234 -0.09 -9.70 -5.78
N SER A 235 -0.54 -9.22 -6.95
CA SER A 235 -0.53 -10.04 -8.16
C SER A 235 0.88 -10.47 -8.56
N GLY A 236 1.07 -11.74 -8.88
CA GLY A 236 2.37 -12.30 -9.25
C GLY A 236 3.18 -12.72 -8.02
N ASP A 237 4.49 -12.47 -8.05
CA ASP A 237 5.43 -12.78 -6.96
C ASP A 237 5.72 -11.54 -6.09
N GLN A 238 4.77 -10.61 -6.02
CA GLN A 238 4.94 -9.36 -5.27
C GLN A 238 4.25 -9.43 -3.91
N VAL A 239 4.87 -8.78 -2.94
CA VAL A 239 4.32 -8.61 -1.60
C VAL A 239 4.31 -7.14 -1.23
N SER A 240 3.33 -6.79 -0.38
CA SER A 240 3.16 -5.45 0.16
C SER A 240 3.37 -5.44 1.66
N VAL A 241 4.23 -4.51 2.10
CA VAL A 241 4.57 -4.27 3.49
C VAL A 241 4.12 -2.87 3.86
N VAL A 242 3.40 -2.75 4.98
CA VAL A 242 2.99 -1.44 5.52
C VAL A 242 3.90 -1.10 6.69
N LEU A 243 4.56 0.05 6.61
CA LEU A 243 5.39 0.58 7.67
C LEU A 243 4.70 1.80 8.26
N ILE A 244 4.54 1.84 9.57
CA ILE A 244 3.86 2.93 10.27
C ILE A 244 4.79 3.45 11.35
N ASN A 245 5.07 4.74 11.29
CA ASN A 245 5.85 5.46 12.29
C ASN A 245 5.08 6.70 12.74
N GLY A 246 5.08 6.96 14.04
CA GLY A 246 4.28 8.03 14.62
C GLY A 246 5.04 8.82 15.66
N LYS A 247 4.68 10.10 15.79
CA LYS A 247 5.15 10.98 16.86
C LYS A 247 3.99 11.77 17.44
N ARG A 248 3.94 11.88 18.76
CA ARG A 248 2.96 12.77 19.41
C ARG A 248 3.53 14.18 19.58
N THR A 249 2.64 15.16 19.51
CA THR A 249 2.92 16.56 19.80
C THR A 249 1.84 17.07 20.73
N LYS A 250 2.23 17.72 21.81
CA LYS A 250 1.28 18.35 22.74
C LYS A 250 0.62 19.52 22.05
N VAL A 251 -0.70 19.63 22.17
CA VAL A 251 -1.46 20.75 21.61
C VAL A 251 -1.64 21.80 22.71
N ASP A 252 -1.04 22.98 22.51
CA ASP A 252 -1.25 24.10 23.41
C ASP A 252 -2.50 24.88 22.95
N TYR A 253 -3.57 24.81 23.74
CA TYR A 253 -4.76 25.64 23.52
C TYR A 253 -4.56 27.01 24.14
N GLU A 254 -4.50 28.05 23.31
CA GLU A 254 -4.66 29.42 23.78
C GLU A 254 -6.17 29.74 23.80
N PRO A 255 -6.79 29.98 24.97
CA PRO A 255 -8.22 30.26 25.02
C PRO A 255 -8.50 31.53 24.22
N GLU A 256 -9.45 31.48 23.28
CA GLU A 256 -9.94 32.67 22.59
C GLU A 256 -10.38 33.68 23.64
N GLN A 257 -9.65 34.79 23.75
CA GLN A 257 -10.05 35.93 24.58
C GLN A 257 -11.46 36.34 24.11
N PRO A 258 -12.46 36.40 25.02
CA PRO A 258 -13.79 36.82 24.63
C PRO A 258 -13.68 38.20 23.98
N LYS A 259 -14.15 38.30 22.73
CA LYS A 259 -14.28 39.60 22.07
C LYS A 259 -15.30 40.42 22.86
N ASP A 260 -14.81 41.30 23.72
CA ASP A 260 -15.61 42.31 24.40
C ASP A 260 -16.45 43.04 23.33
N LYS A 261 -17.78 43.01 23.50
CA LYS A 261 -18.75 43.70 22.66
C LYS A 261 -19.00 45.12 23.16
#